data_AF-A0A1Y5T5H8-F1
#
_entry.id   AF-A0A1Y5T5H8-F1
#
_cell.length_a   1.000
_cell.length_b   1.000
_cell.length_c   1.000
_cell.angle_alpha   90.00
_cell.angle_beta   90.00
_cell.angle_gamma   90.00
#
_symmetry.space_group_name_H-M   'P 1'
#
loop_
_entity.id
_entity.type
_entity.pdbx_description
1 polymer ?
#
loop_
_entity_poly.entity_id
_entity_poly.type
_entity_poly.pdbx_seq_one_letter_code
_entity_poly.pdbx_strand_id
1 'polypeptide(L)'
;MGYNADNRTGSGPDRDGESGGDDVLYARLKAAIENGDASLTFRAGPLMTPGSPVFAWADAALMAAVAIGLALAPAALGRAYDDATLIGLALVLFVWSRWLWRRARIRATAAALGGLAAFVALWRRGGIGLRCGTATSLAPFQDWRHFVRQQLLP
;
A
#
# COMPACT_ATOMS: atom_id res chain seq x y z
N MET A 1 -29.88 -54.67 21.53
CA MET A 1 -29.44 -53.88 20.36
C MET A 1 -28.96 -52.54 20.87
N GLY A 2 -27.65 -52.38 21.02
CA GLY A 2 -27.03 -51.14 21.49
C GLY A 2 -26.73 -50.22 20.30
N TYR A 3 -27.21 -48.99 20.36
CA TYR A 3 -26.79 -47.92 19.46
C TYR A 3 -25.78 -47.06 20.22
N ASN A 4 -24.51 -47.25 19.87
CA ASN A 4 -23.40 -46.43 20.31
C ASN A 4 -23.39 -45.16 19.45
N ALA A 5 -23.66 -44.00 20.04
CA ALA A 5 -23.61 -42.71 19.38
C ALA A 5 -22.34 -41.96 19.79
N ASP A 6 -21.20 -42.46 19.33
CA ASP A 6 -19.98 -41.67 19.22
C ASP A 6 -20.15 -40.73 18.02
N ASN A 7 -20.49 -39.47 18.28
CA ASN A 7 -20.35 -38.44 17.26
C ASN A 7 -19.38 -37.37 17.78
N ARG A 8 -18.10 -37.62 17.48
CA ARG A 8 -17.02 -36.65 17.56
C ARG A 8 -17.33 -35.49 16.61
N THR A 9 -17.96 -34.44 17.10
CA THR A 9 -17.85 -33.13 16.46
C THR A 9 -16.44 -32.63 16.67
N GLY A 10 -15.63 -32.80 15.63
CA GLY A 10 -14.26 -32.33 15.57
C GLY A 10 -14.18 -30.83 15.89
N SER A 11 -13.29 -30.52 16.82
CA SER A 11 -12.69 -29.20 16.99
C SER A 11 -12.20 -28.71 15.62
N GLY A 12 -12.71 -27.56 15.18
CA GLY A 12 -12.18 -26.87 14.01
C GLY A 12 -10.69 -26.57 14.20
N PRO A 13 -9.89 -26.63 13.12
CA PRO A 13 -8.43 -26.57 13.22
C PRO A 13 -7.94 -25.17 13.60
N ASP A 14 -7.01 -25.14 14.56
CA ASP A 14 -5.89 -24.20 14.73
C ASP A 14 -5.91 -22.93 13.86
N ARG A 15 -6.63 -21.89 14.26
CA ARG A 15 -6.39 -20.51 13.76
C ARG A 15 -5.56 -19.66 14.71
N ASP A 16 -5.42 -20.10 15.96
CA ASP A 16 -4.80 -19.30 17.01
C ASP A 16 -3.27 -19.46 17.03
N GLY A 17 -2.75 -20.61 16.58
CA GLY A 17 -1.31 -20.86 16.45
C GLY A 17 -0.64 -20.12 15.29
N GLU A 18 -1.37 -19.84 14.21
CA GLU A 18 -0.82 -19.17 13.02
C GLU A 18 -0.75 -17.64 13.20
N SER A 19 -1.74 -17.05 13.89
CA SER A 19 -1.76 -15.61 14.20
C SER A 19 -0.59 -15.20 15.10
N GLY A 20 -0.28 -15.98 16.14
CA GLY A 20 0.84 -15.68 17.03
C GLY A 20 2.20 -15.76 16.34
N GLY A 21 2.36 -16.69 15.38
CA GLY A 21 3.57 -16.78 14.55
C GLY A 21 3.71 -15.59 13.59
N ASP A 22 2.60 -15.15 12.99
CA ASP A 22 2.58 -14.00 12.10
C ASP A 22 2.88 -12.68 12.81
N ASP A 23 2.39 -12.51 14.04
CA ASP A 23 2.68 -11.34 14.87
C ASP A 23 4.18 -11.23 15.18
N VAL A 24 4.85 -12.35 15.46
CA VAL A 24 6.30 -12.39 15.69
C VAL A 24 7.07 -12.07 14.40
N LEU A 25 6.68 -12.67 13.26
CA LEU A 25 7.29 -12.38 11.96
C LEU A 25 7.13 -10.91 11.59
N TYR A 26 5.95 -10.34 11.82
CA TYR A 26 5.67 -8.93 11.58
C TYR A 26 6.44 -8.02 12.52
N ALA A 27 6.55 -8.34 13.81
CA ALA A 27 7.36 -7.57 14.75
C ALA A 27 8.84 -7.52 14.33
N ARG A 28 9.39 -8.65 13.86
CA ARG A 28 10.76 -8.71 13.33
C ARG A 28 10.92 -7.91 12.05
N LEU A 29 9.97 -8.04 11.12
CA LEU A 29 9.95 -7.24 9.89
C LEU A 29 9.90 -5.75 10.19
N LYS A 30 9.05 -5.33 11.13
CA LYS A 30 8.92 -3.95 11.58
C LYS A 30 10.24 -3.44 12.15
N ALA A 31 10.88 -4.20 13.05
CA ALA A 31 12.18 -3.83 13.61
C ALA A 31 13.26 -3.72 12.51
N ALA A 32 13.28 -4.65 11.55
CA ALA A 32 14.22 -4.59 10.41
C ALA A 32 13.99 -3.36 9.52
N ILE A 33 12.73 -2.92 9.33
CA ILE A 33 12.43 -1.69 8.59
C ILE A 33 12.84 -0.45 9.37
N GLU A 34 12.61 -0.43 10.68
CA GLU A 34 12.99 0.69 11.56
C GLU A 34 14.51 0.83 11.69
N ASN A 35 15.25 -0.29 11.70
CA ASN A 35 16.71 -0.32 11.73
C ASN A 35 17.36 -0.03 10.36
N GLY A 36 16.59 -0.05 9.27
CA GLY A 36 17.06 0.20 7.91
C GLY A 36 17.60 -1.02 7.16
N ASP A 37 17.54 -2.21 7.76
CA ASP A 37 17.95 -3.49 7.16
C ASP A 37 16.98 -3.93 6.05
N ALA A 38 15.69 -3.60 6.21
CA ALA A 38 14.65 -3.82 5.23
C ALA A 38 14.00 -2.50 4.78
N SER A 39 13.52 -2.45 3.54
CA SER A 39 12.85 -1.27 2.98
C SER A 39 11.53 -1.65 2.31
N LEU A 40 10.53 -0.77 2.49
CA LEU A 40 9.25 -0.87 1.80
C LEU A 40 9.34 -0.22 0.42
N THR A 41 9.03 -1.00 -0.60
CA THR A 41 8.80 -0.53 -1.96
C THR A 41 7.29 -0.33 -2.16
N PHE A 42 6.91 0.67 -2.95
CA PHE A 42 5.52 1.07 -3.14
C PHE A 42 5.17 1.08 -4.61
N ARG A 43 4.03 0.50 -4.99
CA ARG A 43 3.53 0.51 -6.38
C ARG A 43 2.38 1.50 -6.49
N ALA A 44 2.56 2.55 -7.30
CA ALA A 44 1.63 3.67 -7.40
C ALA A 44 0.22 3.25 -7.86
N GLY A 45 0.13 2.34 -8.83
CA GLY A 45 -1.15 1.92 -9.42
C GLY A 45 -2.14 1.39 -8.37
N PRO A 46 -1.84 0.30 -7.65
CA PRO A 46 -2.76 -0.27 -6.66
C PRO A 46 -3.04 0.66 -5.47
N LEU A 47 -2.09 1.53 -5.10
CA LEU A 47 -2.21 2.45 -3.98
C LEU A 47 -3.14 3.64 -4.24
N MET A 48 -3.28 4.07 -5.50
CA MET A 48 -4.08 5.25 -5.89
C MET A 48 -5.47 4.89 -6.44
N THR A 49 -5.91 3.63 -6.30
CA THR A 49 -7.26 3.21 -6.68
C THR A 49 -8.28 3.45 -5.55
N PRO A 50 -9.55 3.74 -5.90
CA PRO A 50 -10.64 3.86 -4.93
C PRO A 50 -10.72 2.64 -3.99
N GLY A 51 -10.91 2.90 -2.69
CA GLY A 51 -10.95 1.89 -1.64
C GLY A 51 -9.60 1.51 -1.04
N SER A 52 -8.48 2.09 -1.50
CA SER A 52 -7.17 1.91 -0.88
C SER A 52 -7.13 2.65 0.47
N PRO A 53 -6.56 2.07 1.53
CA PRO A 53 -6.43 2.76 2.83
C PRO A 53 -5.58 4.03 2.75
N VAL A 54 -4.88 4.23 1.63
CA VAL A 54 -4.01 5.36 1.33
C VAL A 54 -4.71 6.41 0.44
N PHE A 55 -5.80 6.02 -0.23
CA PHE A 55 -6.55 6.87 -1.14
C PHE A 55 -7.42 7.85 -0.34
N ALA A 56 -7.07 9.14 -0.40
CA ALA A 56 -7.94 10.18 0.11
C ALA A 56 -8.74 10.76 -1.05
N TRP A 57 -10.06 10.61 -0.97
CA TRP A 57 -11.00 11.23 -1.91
C TRP A 57 -10.81 12.75 -2.02
N ALA A 58 -10.38 13.41 -0.95
CA ALA A 58 -10.03 14.83 -0.98
C ALA A 58 -8.88 15.15 -1.95
N ASP A 59 -7.85 14.29 -2.02
CA ASP A 59 -6.73 14.47 -2.93
C ASP A 59 -7.17 14.28 -4.40
N ALA A 60 -8.09 13.33 -4.65
CA ALA A 60 -8.67 13.10 -5.98
C ALA A 60 -9.64 14.20 -6.42
N ALA A 61 -10.51 14.66 -5.51
CA ALA A 61 -11.43 15.77 -5.75
C ALA A 61 -10.69 17.08 -6.05
N LEU A 62 -9.56 17.32 -5.35
CA LEU A 62 -8.70 18.46 -5.61
C LEU A 62 -8.05 18.39 -6.98
N MET A 63 -7.56 17.21 -7.40
CA MET A 63 -7.05 17.01 -8.76
C MET A 63 -8.12 17.25 -9.82
N ALA A 64 -9.34 16.76 -9.60
CA ALA A 64 -10.46 17.00 -10.51
C ALA A 64 -10.83 18.49 -10.56
N ALA A 65 -10.91 19.16 -9.41
CA ALA A 65 -11.23 20.59 -9.33
C ALA A 65 -10.17 21.46 -10.03
N VAL A 66 -8.89 21.15 -9.85
CA VAL A 66 -7.80 21.80 -10.58
C VAL A 66 -7.95 21.53 -12.08
N ALA A 67 -8.09 20.27 -12.51
CA ALA A 67 -8.22 19.93 -13.93
C ALA A 67 -9.42 20.62 -14.59
N ILE A 68 -10.56 20.68 -13.91
CA ILE A 68 -11.77 21.37 -14.40
C ILE A 68 -11.53 22.88 -14.47
N GLY A 69 -11.01 23.50 -13.39
CA GLY A 69 -10.69 24.92 -13.39
C GLY A 69 -9.72 25.29 -14.51
N LEU A 70 -8.81 24.39 -14.83
CA LEU A 70 -7.81 24.57 -15.87
C LEU A 70 -8.29 24.28 -17.29
N ALA A 71 -9.25 23.38 -17.46
CA ALA A 71 -9.95 23.20 -18.73
C ALA A 71 -10.86 24.41 -19.07
N LEU A 72 -11.31 25.14 -18.05
CA LEU A 72 -12.17 26.32 -18.19
C LEU A 72 -11.38 27.64 -18.27
N ALA A 73 -10.14 27.67 -17.78
CA ALA A 73 -9.27 28.84 -17.85
C ALA A 73 -9.06 29.43 -19.27
N PRO A 74 -8.98 28.65 -20.37
CA PRO A 74 -8.91 29.19 -21.73
C PRO A 74 -10.16 29.96 -22.14
N ALA A 75 -11.34 29.52 -21.69
CA ALA A 75 -12.59 30.20 -21.99
C ALA A 75 -12.71 31.55 -21.25
N ALA A 76 -12.02 31.69 -20.12
CA ALA A 76 -12.02 32.91 -19.31
C ALA A 76 -10.92 33.92 -19.69
N LEU A 77 -9.75 33.46 -20.16
CA LEU A 77 -8.61 34.32 -20.50
C LEU A 77 -8.45 34.61 -22.01
N GLY A 78 -9.25 34.00 -22.87
CA GLY A 78 -9.21 34.23 -24.32
C GLY A 78 -7.97 33.64 -25.01
N ARG A 79 -7.59 34.17 -26.18
CA ARG A 79 -6.54 33.64 -27.08
C ARG A 79 -5.09 33.71 -26.54
N ALA A 80 -4.87 34.17 -25.30
CA ALA A 80 -3.54 34.24 -24.68
C ALA A 80 -3.01 32.87 -24.17
N TYR A 81 -3.55 31.77 -24.67
CA TYR A 81 -3.06 30.43 -24.40
C TYR A 81 -1.87 30.11 -25.30
N ASP A 82 -0.72 30.68 -24.97
CA ASP A 82 0.55 30.33 -25.59
C ASP A 82 1.09 29.00 -25.03
N ASP A 83 1.98 28.35 -25.79
CA ASP A 83 2.67 27.11 -25.41
C ASP A 83 3.33 27.19 -24.02
N ALA A 84 3.75 28.38 -23.60
CA ALA A 84 4.30 28.63 -22.27
C ALA A 84 3.30 28.30 -21.14
N THR A 85 2.00 28.56 -21.36
CA THR A 85 0.93 28.26 -20.39
C THR A 85 0.71 26.75 -20.26
N LEU A 86 0.79 26.01 -21.38
CA LEU A 86 0.71 24.55 -21.38
C LEU A 86 1.93 23.89 -20.72
N ILE A 87 3.12 24.44 -20.95
CA ILE A 87 4.36 23.95 -20.31
C ILE A 87 4.33 24.23 -18.81
N GLY A 88 3.96 25.46 -18.41
CA GLY A 88 3.81 25.82 -16.99
C GLY A 88 2.78 24.92 -16.29
N LEU A 89 1.68 24.62 -16.96
CA LEU A 89 0.67 23.67 -16.50
C LEU A 89 1.25 22.25 -16.30
N ALA A 90 1.92 21.71 -17.32
CA ALA A 90 2.50 20.38 -17.24
C ALA A 90 3.48 20.26 -16.07
N LEU A 91 4.27 21.31 -15.81
CA LEU A 91 5.14 21.42 -14.65
C LEU A 91 4.38 21.43 -13.33
N VAL A 92 3.31 22.21 -13.21
CA VAL A 92 2.48 22.24 -11.99
C VAL A 92 1.88 20.86 -11.70
N LEU A 93 1.28 20.21 -12.71
CA LEU A 93 0.72 18.86 -12.57
C LEU A 93 1.81 17.82 -12.24
N PHE A 94 3.00 17.96 -12.81
CA PHE A 94 4.13 17.08 -12.53
C PHE A 94 4.63 17.24 -11.09
N VAL A 95 4.84 18.47 -10.61
CA VAL A 95 5.26 18.73 -9.23
C VAL A 95 4.19 18.25 -8.24
N TRP A 96 2.92 18.52 -8.55
CA TRP A 96 1.80 18.12 -7.72
C TRP A 96 1.65 16.60 -7.63
N SER A 97 1.73 15.89 -8.77
CA SER A 97 1.63 14.43 -8.78
C SER A 97 2.74 13.78 -7.95
N ARG A 98 3.97 14.33 -8.01
CA ARG A 98 5.08 13.89 -7.14
C ARG A 98 4.79 14.15 -5.66
N TRP A 99 4.18 15.28 -5.33
CA TRP A 99 3.81 15.61 -3.95
C TRP A 99 2.72 14.67 -3.39
N LEU A 100 1.69 14.38 -4.19
CA LEU A 100 0.67 13.39 -3.84
C LEU A 100 1.26 12.00 -3.64
N TRP A 101 2.18 11.59 -4.52
CA TRP A 101 2.85 10.31 -4.36
C TRP A 101 3.70 10.23 -3.09
N ARG A 102 4.38 11.31 -2.70
CA ARG A 102 5.08 11.40 -1.40
C ARG A 102 4.12 11.26 -0.23
N ARG A 103 2.98 11.96 -0.24
CA ARG A 103 1.95 11.82 0.81
C ARG A 103 1.38 10.41 0.90
N ALA A 104 1.09 9.80 -0.26
CA ALA A 104 0.62 8.44 -0.33
C ALA A 104 1.65 7.46 0.27
N ARG A 105 2.94 7.64 -0.03
CA ARG A 105 4.00 6.83 0.58
C ARG A 105 4.05 6.98 2.09
N ILE A 106 3.98 8.20 2.62
CA ILE A 106 3.99 8.43 4.08
C ILE A 106 2.81 7.70 4.76
N ARG A 107 1.60 7.84 4.22
CA ARG A 107 0.41 7.14 4.73
C ARG A 107 0.54 5.61 4.60
N ALA A 108 1.06 5.13 3.49
CA ALA A 108 1.27 3.70 3.25
C ALA A 108 2.33 3.13 4.22
N THR A 109 3.41 3.85 4.49
CA THR A 109 4.40 3.47 5.50
C THR A 109 3.79 3.44 6.89
N ALA A 110 3.05 4.48 7.28
CA ALA A 110 2.38 4.55 8.57
C ALA A 110 1.40 3.39 8.76
N ALA A 111 0.60 3.08 7.74
CA ALA A 111 -0.32 1.94 7.77
C ALA A 111 0.42 0.59 7.76
N ALA A 112 1.53 0.47 7.04
CA ALA A 112 2.33 -0.75 7.00
C ALA A 112 3.06 -1.04 8.32
N LEU A 113 3.37 -0.01 9.13
CA LEU A 113 4.05 -0.15 10.43
C LEU A 113 3.08 -0.10 11.63
N GLY A 114 1.83 0.29 11.39
CA GLY A 114 0.80 0.47 12.42
C GLY A 114 0.26 -0.84 13.01
N GLY A 115 0.33 -1.95 12.28
CA GLY A 115 -0.07 -3.27 12.77
C GLY A 115 -0.18 -4.33 11.67
N LEU A 116 -0.14 -5.60 12.07
CA LEU A 116 -0.16 -6.75 11.16
C LEU A 116 -1.39 -6.72 10.23
N ALA A 117 -2.58 -6.45 10.78
CA ALA A 117 -3.81 -6.43 9.98
C ALA A 117 -3.77 -5.39 8.84
N ALA A 118 -3.27 -4.18 9.12
CA ALA A 118 -3.14 -3.11 8.13
C ALA A 118 -2.06 -3.43 7.08
N PHE A 119 -0.93 -4.02 7.53
CA PHE A 119 0.11 -4.52 6.65
C PHE A 119 -0.40 -5.61 5.71
N VAL A 120 -1.09 -6.62 6.22
CA VAL A 120 -1.64 -7.73 5.41
C VAL A 120 -2.68 -7.21 4.41
N ALA A 121 -3.52 -6.24 4.81
CA ALA A 121 -4.45 -5.60 3.89
C ALA A 121 -3.74 -4.87 2.74
N LEU A 122 -2.65 -4.14 3.03
CA LEU A 122 -1.81 -3.50 2.01
C LEU A 122 -1.10 -4.51 1.11
N TRP A 123 -0.60 -5.60 1.70
CA TRP A 123 0.09 -6.68 0.98
C TRP A 123 -0.85 -7.36 -0.01
N ARG A 124 -2.03 -7.80 0.44
CA ARG A 124 -3.03 -8.45 -0.42
C ARG A 124 -3.48 -7.57 -1.59
N ARG A 125 -3.43 -6.25 -1.41
CA ARG A 125 -3.77 -5.29 -2.46
C ARG A 125 -2.66 -5.09 -3.50
N GLY A 126 -1.44 -5.58 -3.25
CA GLY A 126 -0.30 -5.38 -4.15
C GLY A 126 0.31 -3.98 -4.12
N GLY A 127 -0.06 -3.17 -3.13
CA GLY A 127 0.40 -1.78 -3.02
C GLY A 127 1.83 -1.64 -2.50
N ILE A 128 2.33 -2.67 -1.81
CA ILE A 128 3.63 -2.67 -1.13
C ILE A 128 4.48 -3.86 -1.56
N GLY A 129 5.79 -3.75 -1.38
CA GLY A 129 6.74 -4.83 -1.54
C GLY A 129 7.87 -4.68 -0.52
N LEU A 130 8.56 -5.77 -0.22
CA LEU A 130 9.70 -5.81 0.69
C LEU A 130 11.00 -5.87 -0.10
N ARG A 131 12.04 -5.23 0.42
CA ARG A 131 13.40 -5.35 -0.09
C ARG A 131 14.37 -5.44 1.07
N CYS A 132 15.22 -6.46 1.05
CA CYS A 132 16.31 -6.68 2.01
C CYS A 132 17.58 -6.98 1.21
N GLY A 133 18.55 -6.07 1.23
CA GLY A 133 19.72 -6.16 0.33
C GLY A 133 19.33 -6.25 -1.15
N THR A 134 19.74 -7.34 -1.81
CA THR A 134 19.40 -7.66 -3.22
C THR A 134 18.08 -8.41 -3.36
N ALA A 135 17.56 -8.99 -2.27
CA ALA A 135 16.32 -9.76 -2.29
C ALA A 135 15.12 -8.81 -2.30
N THR A 136 14.18 -9.07 -3.19
CA THR A 136 12.92 -8.32 -3.32
C THR A 136 11.74 -9.26 -3.32
N SER A 137 10.70 -8.88 -2.58
CA SER A 137 9.42 -9.57 -2.59
C SER A 137 8.31 -8.60 -2.93
N LEU A 138 7.57 -8.90 -3.99
CA LEU A 138 6.52 -8.04 -4.52
C LEU A 138 5.16 -8.64 -4.20
N ALA A 139 4.34 -7.88 -3.51
CA ALA A 139 2.95 -8.25 -3.32
C ALA A 139 2.14 -8.05 -4.63
N PRO A 140 1.02 -8.76 -4.81
CA PRO A 140 0.50 -9.83 -3.96
C PRO A 140 1.08 -11.22 -4.29
N PHE A 141 2.02 -11.30 -5.24
CA PHE A 141 2.43 -12.57 -5.86
C PHE A 141 3.30 -13.45 -4.98
N GLN A 142 4.01 -12.86 -4.02
CA GLN A 142 4.91 -13.58 -3.13
C GLN A 142 4.42 -13.54 -1.68
N ASP A 143 4.68 -14.62 -0.95
CA ASP A 143 4.38 -14.72 0.47
C ASP A 143 5.43 -13.96 1.28
N TRP A 144 4.99 -12.88 1.92
CA TRP A 144 5.86 -12.06 2.77
C TRP A 144 6.41 -12.88 3.94
N ARG A 145 5.67 -13.86 4.46
CA ARG A 145 6.11 -14.68 5.60
C ARG A 145 7.35 -15.48 5.23
N HIS A 146 7.30 -16.11 4.06
CA HIS A 146 8.42 -16.87 3.53
C HIS A 146 9.64 -15.96 3.29
N PHE A 147 9.43 -14.76 2.74
CA PHE A 147 10.51 -13.78 2.57
C PHE A 147 11.16 -13.38 3.90
N VAL A 148 10.35 -13.06 4.92
CA VAL A 148 10.86 -12.70 6.25
C VAL A 148 11.65 -13.85 6.86
N ARG A 149 11.15 -15.09 6.78
CA ARG A 149 11.87 -16.26 7.28
C ARG A 149 13.21 -16.46 6.58
N GLN A 150 13.28 -16.28 5.27
CA GLN A 150 14.53 -16.50 4.53
C GLN A 150 15.57 -15.38 4.70
N GLN A 151 15.13 -14.13 4.86
CA GLN A 151 16.02 -12.97 4.81
C GLN A 151 16.29 -12.35 6.18
N LEU A 152 15.41 -12.56 7.16
CA LEU A 152 15.47 -11.92 8.49
C LEU A 152 15.54 -12.92 9.65
N LEU A 153 15.38 -14.22 9.38
CA LEU A 153 15.62 -15.30 10.34
C LEU A 153 16.67 -16.28 9.76
N PRO A 154 17.96 -15.91 9.73
CA PRO A 154 19.01 -16.89 9.51
C PRO A 154 19.04 -17.97 10.61
#